data_AF-A0A2E4JK41-F1
#
_entry.id   AF-A0A2E4JK41-F1
#
_cell.length_a   1.000
_cell.length_b   1.000
_cell.length_c   1.000
_cell.angle_alpha   90.00
_cell.angle_beta   90.00
_cell.angle_gamma   90.00
#
_symmetry.space_group_name_H-M   'P 1'
#
loop_
_entity.id
_entity.type
_entity.pdbx_description
1 polymer ?
#
loop_
_entity_poly.entity_id
_entity_poly.type
_entity_poly.pdbx_seq_one_letter_code
_entity_poly.pdbx_strand_id
1 'polypeptide(L)'
;MKTLFSFPNPVNDYAARMVAFFVVALALAFQVTGNDYVLIFLAYGFVARTLTGPSLSPIGQLVTRVLIPLLRVPNKPVPGPPKRFAQSIGLGFCIAALVTFYLGDSVIITRYLIGTLGLFASLEAFLGFCTGCYVFGWLMRFGIIPDSICEECRIDYPD
;
A
#
# COMPACT_ATOMS: atom_id res chain seq x y z
N MET A 1 -16.87 -15.38 -7.54
CA MET A 1 -16.52 -13.97 -7.86
C MET A 1 -16.40 -13.06 -6.63
N LYS A 2 -17.12 -13.26 -5.51
CA LYS A 2 -16.98 -12.45 -4.28
C LYS A 2 -15.61 -12.56 -3.56
N THR A 3 -14.81 -13.59 -3.86
CA THR A 3 -13.52 -13.86 -3.20
C THR A 3 -12.32 -13.17 -3.85
N LEU A 4 -12.46 -12.62 -5.06
CA LEU A 4 -11.36 -11.90 -5.73
C LEU A 4 -11.23 -10.45 -5.27
N PHE A 5 -12.31 -9.85 -4.76
CA PHE A 5 -12.37 -8.46 -4.29
C PHE A 5 -12.38 -8.33 -2.76
N SER A 6 -12.13 -9.42 -2.03
CA SER A 6 -11.96 -9.38 -0.58
C SER A 6 -10.50 -9.11 -0.25
N PHE A 7 -10.23 -7.99 0.42
CA PHE A 7 -8.91 -7.70 0.96
C PHE A 7 -8.60 -8.71 2.08
N PRO A 8 -7.42 -9.36 2.08
CA PRO A 8 -7.10 -10.36 3.08
C PRO A 8 -6.99 -9.74 4.47
N ASN A 9 -7.51 -10.47 5.46
CA ASN A 9 -7.42 -10.12 6.87
C ASN A 9 -7.29 -11.43 7.66
N PRO A 10 -6.18 -11.67 8.38
CA PRO A 10 -5.00 -10.81 8.55
C PRO A 10 -4.05 -10.76 7.34
N VAL A 11 -3.12 -9.80 7.35
CA VAL A 11 -2.04 -9.65 6.35
C VAL A 11 -0.69 -9.88 7.02
N ASN A 12 0.30 -10.43 6.30
CA ASN A 12 1.67 -10.53 6.81
C ASN A 12 2.39 -9.17 6.71
N ASP A 13 2.83 -8.62 7.85
CA ASP A 13 3.55 -7.35 7.96
C ASP A 13 4.83 -7.35 7.13
N TYR A 14 5.63 -8.42 7.15
CA TYR A 14 6.87 -8.47 6.37
C TYR A 14 6.61 -8.47 4.85
N ALA A 15 5.52 -9.12 4.41
CA ALA A 15 5.11 -9.04 3.02
C ALA A 15 4.73 -7.61 2.63
N ALA A 16 4.00 -6.89 3.50
CA ALA A 16 3.67 -5.49 3.28
C ALA A 16 4.92 -4.61 3.17
N ARG A 17 5.92 -4.82 4.04
CA ARG A 17 7.20 -4.10 4.02
C ARG A 17 8.00 -4.34 2.73
N MET A 18 8.05 -5.58 2.25
CA MET A 18 8.70 -5.90 0.96
C MET A 18 7.99 -5.23 -0.21
N VAL A 19 6.65 -5.26 -0.24
CA VAL A 19 5.89 -4.53 -1.26
C VAL A 19 6.17 -3.02 -1.17
N ALA A 20 6.23 -2.46 0.03
CA ALA A 20 6.57 -1.05 0.23
C ALA A 20 7.97 -0.71 -0.30
N PHE A 21 8.96 -1.61 -0.15
CA PHE A 21 10.28 -1.44 -0.75
C PHE A 21 10.24 -1.33 -2.28
N PHE A 22 9.44 -2.17 -2.95
CA PHE A 22 9.25 -2.04 -4.41
C PHE A 22 8.55 -0.73 -4.79
N VAL A 23 7.61 -0.24 -3.98
CA VAL A 23 7.00 1.08 -4.19
C VAL A 23 8.04 2.20 -4.08
N VAL A 24 8.96 2.13 -3.12
CA VAL A 24 10.09 3.08 -3.01
C VAL A 24 10.96 3.04 -4.26
N ALA A 25 11.33 1.85 -4.73
CA ALA A 25 12.13 1.69 -5.94
C ALA A 25 11.44 2.30 -7.18
N LEU A 26 10.13 2.07 -7.35
CA LEU A 26 9.36 2.65 -8.44
C LEU A 26 9.21 4.17 -8.32
N ALA A 27 8.98 4.67 -7.10
CA ALA A 27 8.91 6.11 -6.86
C ALA A 27 10.24 6.79 -7.21
N LEU A 28 11.38 6.22 -6.80
CA LEU A 28 12.71 6.70 -7.16
C LEU A 28 12.97 6.61 -8.66
N ALA A 29 12.59 5.50 -9.30
CA ALA A 29 12.71 5.32 -10.74
C ALA A 29 11.94 6.43 -11.49
N PHE A 30 10.73 6.78 -11.03
CA PHE A 30 9.97 7.89 -11.57
C PHE A 30 10.66 9.24 -11.35
N GLN A 31 11.26 9.50 -10.18
CA GLN A 31 11.97 10.77 -9.93
C GLN A 31 13.18 10.97 -10.85
N VAL A 32 13.90 9.89 -11.16
CA VAL A 32 15.08 9.94 -12.03
C VAL A 32 14.68 10.01 -13.51
N THR A 33 13.75 9.15 -13.92
CA THR A 33 13.42 8.97 -15.36
C THR A 33 12.30 9.88 -15.85
N GLY A 34 11.38 10.28 -14.97
CA GLY A 34 10.12 10.95 -15.36
C GLY A 34 9.19 10.09 -16.23
N ASN A 35 9.42 8.77 -16.28
CA ASN A 35 8.75 7.87 -17.21
C ASN A 35 7.28 7.63 -16.79
N ASP A 36 6.36 7.89 -17.72
CA ASP A 36 4.92 7.80 -17.50
C ASP A 36 4.44 6.35 -17.32
N TYR A 37 5.06 5.37 -17.98
CA TYR A 37 4.79 3.95 -17.74
C TYR A 37 5.07 3.52 -16.30
N VAL A 38 6.10 4.09 -15.65
CA VAL A 38 6.38 3.82 -14.23
C VAL A 38 5.25 4.35 -13.35
N LEU A 39 4.75 5.55 -13.65
CA LEU A 39 3.64 6.17 -12.93
C LEU A 39 2.34 5.36 -13.10
N ILE A 40 2.01 4.94 -14.33
CA ILE A 40 0.86 4.09 -14.62
C ILE A 40 0.97 2.75 -13.89
N PHE A 41 2.15 2.12 -13.93
CA PHE A 41 2.38 0.84 -13.25
C PHE A 41 2.23 0.97 -11.72
N LEU A 42 2.73 2.06 -11.14
CA LEU A 42 2.57 2.37 -9.72
C LEU A 42 1.09 2.54 -9.36
N ALA A 43 0.35 3.33 -10.12
CA ALA A 43 -1.08 3.57 -9.93
C ALA A 43 -1.88 2.27 -10.04
N TYR A 44 -1.64 1.48 -11.08
CA TYR A 44 -2.24 0.15 -11.25
C TYR A 44 -1.97 -0.75 -10.02
N GLY A 45 -0.73 -0.76 -9.53
CA GLY A 45 -0.35 -1.51 -8.34
C GLY A 45 -1.14 -1.11 -7.09
N PHE A 46 -1.43 0.19 -6.91
CA PHE A 46 -2.28 0.67 -5.80
C PHE A 46 -3.77 0.35 -6.01
N VAL A 47 -4.29 0.46 -7.24
CA VAL A 47 -5.68 0.05 -7.57
C VAL A 47 -5.87 -1.43 -7.25
N ALA A 48 -5.01 -2.29 -7.78
CA ALA A 48 -5.07 -3.73 -7.56
C ALA A 48 -5.03 -4.10 -6.07
N ARG A 49 -4.14 -3.46 -5.30
CA ARG A 49 -4.00 -3.69 -3.85
C ARG A 49 -5.18 -3.18 -3.04
N THR A 50 -5.76 -2.04 -3.40
CA THR A 50 -6.91 -1.48 -2.70
C THR A 50 -8.17 -2.34 -2.89
N LEU A 51 -8.34 -2.89 -4.10
CA LEU A 51 -9.50 -3.71 -4.47
C LEU A 51 -9.39 -5.17 -4.05
N THR A 52 -8.18 -5.77 -4.10
CA THR A 52 -8.02 -7.24 -3.98
C THR A 52 -6.90 -7.66 -3.03
N GLY A 53 -6.19 -6.70 -2.43
CA GLY A 53 -4.95 -6.97 -1.70
C GLY A 53 -3.85 -7.53 -2.63
N PRO A 54 -3.12 -8.58 -2.21
CA PRO A 54 -2.00 -9.13 -2.98
C PRO A 54 -2.45 -9.96 -4.20
N SER A 55 -3.74 -10.29 -4.32
CA SER A 55 -4.21 -11.27 -5.32
C SER A 55 -4.07 -10.81 -6.76
N LEU A 56 -4.36 -9.54 -7.10
CA LEU A 56 -4.19 -9.01 -8.46
C LEU A 56 -2.92 -8.17 -8.65
N SER A 57 -2.18 -7.88 -7.59
CA SER A 57 -0.94 -7.10 -7.70
C SER A 57 0.22 -8.01 -8.09
N PRO A 58 0.88 -7.81 -9.25
CA PRO A 58 2.01 -8.64 -9.66
C PRO A 58 3.14 -8.66 -8.62
N ILE A 59 3.44 -7.49 -8.03
CA ILE A 59 4.42 -7.36 -6.94
C ILE A 59 3.92 -8.07 -5.68
N GLY A 60 2.63 -7.92 -5.34
CA GLY A 60 2.03 -8.61 -4.20
C GLY A 60 2.15 -10.14 -4.32
N GLN A 61 1.87 -10.70 -5.49
CA GLN A 61 2.03 -12.13 -5.77
C GLN A 61 3.50 -12.56 -5.72
N LEU A 62 4.41 -11.79 -6.33
CA LEU A 62 5.84 -12.08 -6.29
C LEU A 62 6.35 -12.14 -4.85
N VAL A 63 6.00 -11.15 -4.03
CA VAL A 63 6.39 -11.11 -2.62
C VAL A 63 5.81 -12.31 -1.87
N THR A 64 4.49 -12.50 -1.94
CA THR A 64 3.80 -13.50 -1.11
C THR A 64 4.07 -14.94 -1.52
N ARG A 65 4.17 -15.24 -2.82
CA ARG A 65 4.33 -16.61 -3.34
C ARG A 65 5.77 -17.00 -3.59
N VAL A 66 6.68 -16.05 -3.77
CA VAL A 66 8.08 -16.35 -4.11
C VAL A 66 9.02 -15.86 -3.02
N LEU A 67 9.04 -14.57 -2.70
CA LEU A 67 10.06 -14.01 -1.80
C LEU A 67 9.88 -14.46 -0.35
N ILE A 68 8.66 -14.44 0.19
CA ILE A 68 8.38 -14.88 1.56
C ILE A 68 8.80 -16.34 1.79
N PRO A 69 8.36 -17.33 0.97
CA PRO A 69 8.78 -18.72 1.17
C PRO A 69 10.27 -18.92 0.89
N LEU A 70 10.84 -18.25 -0.12
CA LEU A 70 12.26 -18.37 -0.47
C LEU A 70 13.18 -17.86 0.66
N LEU A 71 12.84 -16.71 1.25
CA LEU A 71 13.59 -16.08 2.33
C LEU A 71 13.20 -16.60 3.72
N ARG A 72 12.28 -17.57 3.81
CA ARG A 72 11.76 -18.15 5.05
C ARG A 72 11.33 -17.10 6.07
N VAL A 73 10.69 -16.03 5.58
CA VAL A 73 10.30 -14.90 6.42
C VAL A 73 9.13 -15.31 7.30
N PRO A 74 9.18 -15.04 8.62
CA PRO A 74 8.08 -15.40 9.52
C PRO A 74 6.78 -14.70 9.15
N ASN A 75 5.65 -15.33 9.47
CA ASN A 75 4.35 -14.70 9.34
C ASN A 75 4.08 -13.85 10.58
N LYS A 76 4.02 -12.52 10.40
CA LYS A 76 3.58 -11.59 11.44
C LYS A 76 2.22 -11.04 11.04
N PRO A 77 1.12 -11.63 11.53
CA PRO A 77 -0.21 -11.18 11.14
C PRO A 77 -0.51 -9.79 11.71
N VAL A 78 -1.01 -8.90 10.85
CA VAL A 78 -1.47 -7.55 11.18
C VAL A 78 -2.86 -7.31 10.58
N PRO A 79 -3.69 -6.43 11.16
CA PRO A 79 -5.07 -6.31 10.74
C PRO A 79 -5.16 -5.71 9.33
N GLY A 80 -6.00 -6.30 8.50
CA GLY A 80 -6.21 -5.90 7.11
C GLY A 80 -6.88 -4.53 6.91
N PRO A 81 -7.96 -4.17 7.65
CA PRO A 81 -8.67 -2.91 7.45
C PRO A 81 -7.78 -1.64 7.46
N PRO A 82 -6.89 -1.41 8.45
CA PRO A 82 -6.04 -0.21 8.46
C PRO A 82 -5.03 -0.22 7.30
N LYS A 83 -4.54 -1.39 6.87
CA LYS A 83 -3.66 -1.51 5.71
C LYS A 83 -4.39 -1.19 4.41
N ARG A 84 -5.65 -1.63 4.26
CA ARG A 84 -6.49 -1.29 3.11
C ARG A 84 -6.73 0.23 3.02
N PHE A 85 -6.97 0.89 4.15
CA PHE A 85 -7.06 2.34 4.23
C PHE A 85 -5.76 3.04 3.83
N ALA A 86 -4.61 2.54 4.29
CA ALA A 86 -3.32 3.08 3.84
C ALA A 86 -3.13 2.94 2.31
N GLN A 87 -3.57 1.81 1.73
CA GLN A 87 -3.54 1.61 0.28
C GLN A 87 -4.47 2.58 -0.47
N SER A 88 -5.66 2.89 0.05
CA SER A 88 -6.56 3.85 -0.60
C SER A 88 -6.03 5.28 -0.58
N ILE A 89 -5.34 5.69 0.50
CA ILE A 89 -4.62 6.97 0.52
C ILE A 89 -3.53 6.98 -0.56
N GLY A 90 -2.70 5.93 -0.63
CA GLY A 90 -1.66 5.81 -1.66
C GLY A 90 -2.21 5.84 -3.08
N LEU A 91 -3.38 5.24 -3.30
CA LEU A 91 -4.11 5.34 -4.56
C LEU A 91 -4.53 6.79 -4.87
N GLY A 92 -5.02 7.53 -3.87
CA GLY A 92 -5.33 8.96 -4.01
C GLY A 92 -4.12 9.78 -4.49
N PHE A 93 -2.94 9.55 -3.91
CA PHE A 93 -1.68 10.16 -4.37
C PHE A 93 -1.36 9.81 -5.83
N CYS A 94 -1.53 8.55 -6.22
CA CYS A 94 -1.26 8.11 -7.59
C CYS A 94 -2.25 8.70 -8.61
N ILE A 95 -3.54 8.76 -8.27
CA ILE A 95 -4.56 9.38 -9.14
C ILE A 95 -4.28 10.87 -9.28
N ALA A 96 -4.02 11.58 -8.17
CA ALA A 96 -3.66 12.99 -8.21
C ALA A 96 -2.41 13.22 -9.08
N ALA A 97 -1.40 12.37 -8.94
CA ALA A 97 -0.17 12.43 -9.73
C ALA A 97 -0.43 12.20 -11.23
N LEU A 98 -1.29 11.24 -11.60
CA LEU A 98 -1.67 11.02 -12.99
C LEU A 98 -2.44 12.22 -13.57
N VAL A 99 -3.36 12.80 -12.81
CA VAL A 99 -4.12 13.98 -13.23
C VAL A 99 -3.18 15.17 -13.42
N THR A 100 -2.28 15.44 -12.48
CA THR A 100 -1.33 16.57 -12.60
C THR A 100 -0.31 16.36 -13.71
N PHE A 101 0.05 15.10 -14.01
CA PHE A 101 0.97 14.76 -15.09
C PHE A 101 0.34 14.91 -16.47
N TYR A 102 -0.89 14.42 -16.70
CA TYR A 102 -1.52 14.44 -18.02
C TYR A 102 -2.41 15.66 -18.28
N LEU A 103 -3.11 16.18 -17.28
CA LEU A 103 -4.06 17.29 -17.45
C LEU A 103 -3.52 18.63 -16.92
N GLY A 104 -2.69 18.58 -15.88
CA GLY A 104 -2.19 19.78 -15.21
C GLY A 104 -0.88 20.34 -15.75
N ASP A 105 -0.19 19.60 -16.64
CA ASP A 105 1.15 19.90 -17.18
C ASP A 105 2.19 20.32 -16.12
N SER A 106 1.99 19.85 -14.88
CA SER A 106 2.81 20.24 -13.73
C SER A 106 3.64 19.08 -13.24
N VAL A 107 4.75 18.85 -13.93
CA VAL A 107 5.74 17.83 -13.57
C VAL A 107 6.23 18.00 -12.13
N ILE A 108 6.33 19.26 -11.67
CA ILE A 108 6.75 19.59 -10.30
C ILE A 108 5.77 19.02 -9.28
N ILE A 109 4.47 19.25 -9.46
CA ILE A 109 3.45 18.73 -8.53
C ILE A 109 3.43 17.21 -8.54
N THR A 110 3.48 16.59 -9.72
CA THR A 110 3.56 15.14 -9.85
C THR A 110 4.77 14.56 -9.09
N ARG A 111 5.94 15.18 -9.22
CA ARG A 111 7.15 14.79 -8.49
C ARG A 111 6.98 14.92 -6.97
N TYR A 112 6.35 15.99 -6.48
CA TYR A 112 6.08 16.14 -5.05
C TYR A 112 5.12 15.07 -4.51
N LEU A 113 4.06 14.75 -5.25
CA LEU A 113 3.09 13.71 -4.86
C LEU A 113 3.76 12.34 -4.78
N ILE A 114 4.52 11.96 -5.80
CA ILE A 114 5.23 10.67 -5.84
C ILE A 114 6.39 10.64 -4.83
N GLY A 115 7.07 11.76 -4.61
CA GLY A 115 8.11 11.89 -3.58
C GLY A 115 7.55 11.69 -2.17
N THR A 116 6.41 12.30 -1.87
CA THR A 116 5.71 12.14 -0.59
C THR A 116 5.26 10.69 -0.39
N LEU A 117 4.68 10.08 -1.44
CA LEU A 117 4.30 8.67 -1.43
C LEU A 117 5.52 7.76 -1.17
N GLY A 118 6.65 8.04 -1.85
CA GLY A 118 7.91 7.33 -1.66
C GLY A 118 8.46 7.46 -0.24
N LEU A 119 8.32 8.63 0.39
CA LEU A 119 8.71 8.84 1.78
C LEU A 119 7.88 7.99 2.74
N PHE A 120 6.56 7.97 2.60
CA PHE A 120 5.70 7.11 3.43
C PHE A 120 5.96 5.61 3.19
N ALA A 121 6.18 5.22 1.94
CA ALA A 121 6.56 3.84 1.60
C ALA A 121 7.91 3.46 2.21
N SER A 122 8.85 4.40 2.33
CA SER A 122 10.16 4.18 2.96
C SER A 122 10.02 3.95 4.47
N LEU A 123 9.18 4.72 5.16
CA LEU A 123 8.89 4.49 6.58
C LEU A 123 8.33 3.09 6.82
N GLU A 124 7.42 2.63 5.95
CA GLU A 124 6.87 1.28 6.07
C GLU A 124 7.91 0.21 5.74
N ALA A 125 8.66 0.36 4.64
CA ALA A 125 9.67 -0.62 4.22
C ALA A 125 10.77 -0.82 5.27
N PHE A 126 11.40 0.28 5.71
CA PHE A 126 12.60 0.22 6.52
C PHE A 126 12.30 0.20 8.03
N LEU A 127 11.37 1.04 8.49
CA LEU A 127 11.05 1.16 9.92
C LEU A 127 9.87 0.29 10.36
N GLY A 128 9.11 -0.30 9.42
CA GLY A 128 7.86 -0.99 9.73
C GLY A 128 6.75 -0.04 10.19
N PHE A 129 6.90 1.27 9.97
CA PHE A 129 5.94 2.27 10.39
C PHE A 129 5.01 2.66 9.23
N CYS A 130 3.75 2.22 9.31
CA CYS A 130 2.71 2.57 8.36
C CYS A 130 1.97 3.83 8.81
N THR A 131 2.31 4.99 8.22
CA THR A 131 1.67 6.28 8.54
C THR A 131 0.15 6.24 8.37
N GLY A 132 -0.35 5.60 7.30
CA GLY A 132 -1.80 5.46 7.07
C GLY A 132 -2.50 4.66 8.17
N CYS A 133 -1.85 3.61 8.68
CA CYS A 133 -2.35 2.81 9.78
C CYS A 133 -2.37 3.60 11.09
N TYR A 134 -1.37 4.44 11.33
CA TYR A 134 -1.33 5.34 12.49
C TYR A 134 -2.46 6.38 12.45
N VAL A 135 -2.69 7.01 11.29
CA VAL A 135 -3.81 7.94 11.10
C VAL A 135 -5.16 7.23 11.28
N PHE A 136 -5.30 6.00 10.78
CA PHE A 136 -6.50 5.18 10.98
C PHE A 136 -6.80 4.96 12.48
N GLY A 137 -5.77 4.68 13.30
CA GLY A 137 -5.90 4.58 14.75
C GLY A 137 -6.45 5.86 15.41
N TRP A 138 -5.97 7.02 14.96
CA TRP A 138 -6.48 8.31 15.43
C TRP A 138 -7.92 8.56 14.98
N LEU A 139 -8.28 8.23 13.74
CA LEU A 139 -9.63 8.37 13.22
C LEU A 139 -10.64 7.49 13.99
N MET A 140 -10.24 6.29 14.42
CA MET A 140 -11.04 5.47 15.35
C MET A 140 -11.19 6.17 16.70
N ARG A 141 -10.09 6.71 17.27
CA ARG A 141 -10.14 7.40 18.57
C ARG A 141 -11.04 8.63 18.57
N PHE A 142 -11.18 9.31 17.44
CA PHE A 142 -12.10 10.43 17.26
C PHE A 142 -13.53 10.02 16.89
N GLY A 143 -13.82 8.73 16.75
CA GLY A 143 -15.16 8.22 16.40
C GLY A 143 -15.56 8.46 14.93
N ILE A 144 -14.62 8.81 14.06
CA ILE A 144 -14.88 8.98 12.61
C ILE A 144 -15.05 7.61 11.93
N ILE A 145 -14.30 6.61 12.40
CA ILE A 145 -14.41 5.22 11.93
C ILE A 145 -15.29 4.45 12.93
N PRO A 146 -16.33 3.74 12.48
CA PRO A 146 -17.21 2.97 13.35
C PRO A 146 -16.48 1.83 14.08
N ASP A 147 -16.92 1.55 15.30
CA ASP A 147 -16.37 0.46 16.13
C ASP A 147 -16.55 -0.93 15.49
N SER A 148 -17.49 -1.11 14.56
CA SER A 148 -17.65 -2.37 13.82
C SER A 148 -16.39 -2.76 13.03
N ILE A 149 -15.61 -1.79 12.56
CA ILE A 149 -14.33 -2.03 11.88
C ILE A 149 -13.24 -2.40 12.90
N CYS A 150 -13.38 -1.97 14.16
CA CYS A 150 -12.48 -2.35 15.24
C CYS A 150 -12.58 -3.85 15.57
N GLU A 151 -13.77 -4.45 15.49
CA GLU A 151 -13.92 -5.90 15.64
C GLU A 151 -13.26 -6.68 14.50
N GLU A 152 -13.32 -6.17 13.26
CA GLU A 152 -12.56 -6.73 12.14
C GLU A 152 -11.03 -6.57 12.30
N CYS A 153 -10.57 -5.68 13.18
CA CYS A 153 -9.14 -5.53 13.48
C CYS A 153 -8.62 -6.55 14.51
N ARG A 154 -9.49 -7.35 15.12
CA ARG A 154 -9.09 -8.43 16.04
C ARG A 154 -8.42 -9.55 15.24
N ILE A 155 -7.18 -9.88 15.59
CA ILE A 155 -6.46 -11.03 15.02
C ILE A 155 -6.51 -12.15 16.04
N ASP A 156 -7.19 -13.24 15.69
CA ASP A 156 -7.09 -14.49 16.43
C ASP A 156 -5.79 -15.18 16.01
N TYR A 157 -4.86 -15.31 16.94
CA TYR A 157 -3.67 -16.12 16.74
C TYR A 157 -4.09 -17.60 16.85
N PRO A 158 -3.85 -18.44 15.83
CA PRO A 158 -4.00 -19.87 16.03
C PRO A 158 -2.96 -20.32 17.06
N ASP A 159 -3.45 -20.96 18.14
CA ASP A 159 -2.62 -21.62 19.17
C ASP A 159 -1.69 -22.68 18.58
#